data_AF-A0A7V9WL92-F1
#
_entry.id   AF-A0A7V9WL92-F1
#
_cell.length_a   1.000
_cell.length_b   1.000
_cell.length_c   1.000
_cell.angle_alpha   90.00
_cell.angle_beta   90.00
_cell.angle_gamma   90.00
#
_symmetry.space_group_name_H-M   'P 1'
#
loop_
_entity.id
_entity.type
_entity.pdbx_description
1 polymer ?
#
loop_
_entity_poly.entity_id
_entity_poly.type
_entity_poly.pdbx_seq_one_letter_code
_entity_poly.pdbx_strand_id
1 'polypeptide(L)' 'MDLLAYLDPGSGSMILQILAGGFAALAVTARLYWGRILTFLRIRKPEEEVVRANEQADSA' A
#
# COMPACT_ATOMS: atom_id res chain seq x y z
N MET A 1 3.96 -24.90 -30.56
CA MET A 1 2.72 -24.39 -31.16
C MET A 1 2.09 -23.41 -30.17
N ASP A 2 2.65 -22.20 -30.19
CA ASP A 2 2.03 -20.89 -30.02
C ASP A 2 1.31 -20.52 -28.71
N LEU A 3 2.08 -20.44 -27.62
CA LEU A 3 1.82 -19.46 -26.53
C LEU A 3 1.77 -18.01 -27.05
N LEU A 4 2.28 -17.77 -28.27
CA LEU A 4 2.22 -16.50 -28.99
C LEU A 4 0.80 -16.14 -29.48
N ALA A 5 -0.13 -17.10 -29.54
CA ALA A 5 -1.53 -16.86 -29.92
C ALA A 5 -2.37 -16.24 -28.77
N TYR A 6 -1.89 -16.33 -27.52
CA TYR A 6 -2.50 -15.61 -26.37
C TYR A 6 -2.11 -14.13 -26.34
N LEU A 7 -1.13 -13.76 -27.16
CA LEU A 7 -0.72 -12.39 -27.46
C LEU A 7 -1.24 -11.94 -28.83
N ASP A 8 -2.37 -12.48 -29.30
CA ASP A 8 -3.17 -11.83 -30.34
C ASP A 8 -3.47 -10.39 -29.89
N PRO A 9 -3.31 -9.33 -30.72
CA PRO A 9 -3.31 -7.93 -30.31
C PRO A 9 -4.57 -7.46 -29.54
N GLY A 10 -5.66 -8.24 -29.55
CA GLY A 10 -6.85 -8.01 -28.73
C GLY A 10 -6.77 -8.52 -27.29
N SER A 11 -6.05 -9.62 -27.01
CA SER A 11 -6.07 -10.28 -25.68
C SER A 11 -4.99 -9.76 -24.73
N GLY A 12 -3.82 -9.36 -25.26
CA GLY A 12 -2.74 -8.80 -24.44
C GLY A 12 -3.17 -7.53 -23.69
N SER A 13 -3.90 -6.64 -24.37
CA SER A 13 -4.39 -5.37 -23.82
C SER A 13 -5.42 -5.57 -22.69
N MET A 14 -6.26 -6.59 -22.78
CA MET A 14 -7.28 -6.89 -21.76
C MET A 14 -6.66 -7.31 -20.43
N ILE A 15 -5.59 -8.11 -20.46
CA ILE A 15 -4.85 -8.51 -19.25
C ILE A 15 -4.16 -7.30 -18.63
N LEU A 16 -3.51 -6.47 -19.44
CA LEU A 16 -2.92 -5.21 -18.99
C LEU A 16 -3.97 -4.28 -18.36
N GLN A 17 -5.19 -4.19 -18.92
CA GLN A 17 -6.28 -3.41 -18.34
C GLN A 17 -6.82 -3.99 -17.04
N ILE A 18 -6.96 -5.31 -16.93
CA ILE A 18 -7.38 -5.97 -15.68
C ILE A 18 -6.30 -5.78 -14.61
N LEU A 19 -5.02 -5.88 -14.97
CA LEU A 19 -3.90 -5.61 -14.07
C LEU A 19 -3.88 -4.14 -13.65
N ALA A 20 -4.07 -3.21 -14.59
CA ALA A 20 -4.12 -1.78 -14.28
C ALA A 20 -5.33 -1.41 -13.41
N GLY A 21 -6.51 -1.94 -13.73
CA GLY A 21 -7.74 -1.75 -12.95
C GLY A 21 -7.66 -2.40 -11.57
N GLY A 22 -7.10 -3.61 -11.48
CA GLY A 22 -6.85 -4.31 -10.22
C GLY A 22 -5.83 -3.58 -9.36
N PHE A 23 -4.73 -3.11 -9.96
CA PHE A 23 -3.73 -2.30 -9.26
C PHE A 23 -4.31 -0.97 -8.78
N ALA A 24 -5.11 -0.29 -9.60
CA ALA A 24 -5.80 0.93 -9.20
C ALA A 24 -6.78 0.67 -8.04
N ALA A 25 -7.56 -0.40 -8.08
CA ALA A 25 -8.45 -0.78 -6.99
C ALA A 25 -7.69 -1.07 -5.69
N LEU A 26 -6.56 -1.79 -5.77
CA LEU A 26 -5.68 -2.05 -4.62
C LEU A 26 -5.06 -0.75 -4.07
N ALA A 27 -4.55 0.12 -4.94
CA ALA A 27 -3.96 1.39 -4.55
C ALA A 27 -4.98 2.33 -3.90
N VAL A 28 -6.18 2.43 -4.45
CA VAL A 28 -7.28 3.23 -3.89
C VAL A 28 -7.73 2.66 -2.55
N THR A 29 -7.87 1.33 -2.45
CA THR A 29 -8.22 0.66 -1.19
C THR A 29 -7.13 0.91 -0.14
N ALA A 30 -5.85 0.70 -0.47
CA ALA A 30 -4.74 0.98 0.44
C ALA A 30 -4.73 2.46 0.89
N ARG A 31 -5.01 3.40 -0.02
CA ARG A 31 -5.07 4.82 0.28
C ARG A 31 -6.26 5.19 1.16
N LEU A 32 -7.44 4.62 0.91
CA LEU A 32 -8.64 4.81 1.74
C LEU A 32 -8.43 4.27 3.16
N TYR A 33 -7.77 3.11 3.28
CA TYR A 33 -7.52 2.44 4.54
C TYR A 33 -6.19 2.83 5.20
N TRP A 34 -5.46 3.82 4.68
CA TRP A 34 -4.12 4.20 5.16
C TRP A 34 -4.05 4.39 6.68
N GLY A 35 -5.02 5.12 7.26
CA GLY A 35 -5.11 5.33 8.71
C GLY A 35 -5.41 4.05 9.48
N ARG A 36 -6.24 3.15 8.93
CA ARG A 36 -6.55 1.84 9.53
C ARG A 36 -5.37 0.90 9.43
N ILE A 37 -4.66 0.88 8.30
CA ILE A 37 -3.43 0.09 8.05
C ILE A 37 -2.33 0.53 9.01
N LEU A 38 -2.06 1.83 9.15
CA LEU A 38 -1.08 2.36 10.10
C LEU A 38 -1.43 2.01 11.56
N THR A 39 -2.72 2.01 11.88
CA THR A 39 -3.24 1.60 13.20
C THR A 39 -3.11 0.09 13.42
N PHE A 40 -3.45 -0.72 12.41
CA PHE A 40 -3.42 -2.18 12.47
C PHE A 40 -1.99 -2.71 12.49
N LEU A 41 -1.09 -2.08 11.74
CA LEU A 41 0.34 -2.38 11.72
C LEU A 41 1.04 -1.92 13.02
N ARG A 42 0.30 -1.29 13.96
CA ARG A 42 0.76 -0.86 15.28
C ARG A 42 2.06 -0.04 15.22
N ILE A 43 2.35 0.57 14.07
CA ILE A 43 3.55 1.40 13.84
C ILE A 43 3.39 2.74 14.54
N ARG A 44 2.16 3.15 14.85
CA ARG A 44 1.92 4.26 15.75
C ARG A 44 2.22 3.81 17.19
N LYS A 45 3.50 3.87 17.60
CA LYS A 45 3.81 4.13 19.00
C LYS A 45 3.06 5.44 19.32
N PRO A 46 2.18 5.48 20.34
CA PRO A 46 1.57 6.73 20.74
C PRO A 46 2.71 7.72 20.97
N GLU A 47 2.60 8.90 20.36
CA GLU A 47 3.59 9.98 20.45
C GLU A 47 3.91 10.37 21.90
N GLU A 48 3.16 9.86 22.87
CA GLU A 48 3.45 9.93 24.31
C GLU A 48 4.84 9.40 24.69
N GLU A 49 5.43 8.42 23.99
CA GLU A 49 6.75 7.88 24.38
C GLU A 49 7.93 8.77 23.92
N VAL A 50 7.77 9.49 22.80
CA VAL A 50 8.81 10.39 22.27
C VAL A 50 8.87 11.70 23.06
N VAL A 51 7.73 12.19 23.50
CA VAL A 51 7.64 13.40 24.34
C VAL A 51 8.27 13.15 25.71
N ARG A 52 8.00 12.00 26.34
CA ARG A 52 8.57 11.61 27.64
C ARG A 52 10.09 11.38 27.60
N ALA A 53 10.58 10.76 26.53
CA ALA A 53 12.03 10.53 26.36
C ALA A 53 12.82 11.84 26.22
N ASN A 54 12.24 12.85 25.56
CA ASN A 54 12.88 14.17 25.43
C ASN A 54 12.77 15.01 26.70
N GLU A 55 11.65 14.97 27.44
CA GLU A 55 11.53 15.66 28.74
C GLU A 55 12.51 15.11 29.80
N GLN A 56 12.78 13.80 29.78
CA GLN A 56 13.74 13.18 30.70
C GLN A 56 15.20 13.44 30.32
N ALA A 57 15.50 13.63 29.03
CA ALA A 57 16.84 13.95 28.55
C ALA A 57 17.23 15.42 28.77
N ASP A 58 16.26 16.34 28.80
CA ASP A 58 16.48 17.78 29.05
C ASP A 58 16.52 18.12 30.56
N SER A 59 16.15 17.16 31.43
CA SER A 59 16.14 17.31 32.89
C SER A 59 17.31 16.61 33.61
N ALA A 60 18.28 16.05 32.87
CA ALA A 60 19.44 15.31 33.38
C ALA A 60 20.75 16.04 33.04
#